data_AF-A0A5P2B7P5-F1
#
_entry.id   AF-A0A5P2B7P5-F1
#
_cell.length_a   1.000
_cell.length_b   1.000
_cell.length_c   1.000
_cell.angle_alpha   90.00
_cell.angle_beta   90.00
_cell.angle_gamma   90.00
#
_symmetry.space_group_name_H-M   'P 1'
#
loop_
_entity.id
_entity.type
_entity.pdbx_description
1 polymer ?
#
loop_
_entity_poly.entity_id
_entity_poly.type
_entity_poly.pdbx_seq_one_letter_code
_entity_poly.pdbx_strand_id
1 'polypeptide(L)'
;MDAADTTVLLDRVRGTVDEPRRGVAEVDSGRAAPHRGNRLVRRAGLLGLLMPREFGGAEVSFLDRTKVLETLATGDGATALGLATHYTAIGSLCETGVSELPAAAVRFRTWLFREVVEHGRMLTSATTQTGTGTGLRDIHAT
;
A
#
# COMPACT_ATOMS: atom_id res chain seq x y z
N MET A 1 -5.93 4.76 16.61
CA MET A 1 -4.70 4.14 17.14
C MET A 1 -4.09 5.12 18.14
N ASP A 2 -3.61 4.66 19.29
CA ASP A 2 -2.95 5.57 20.24
C ASP A 2 -1.42 5.69 19.98
N ALA A 3 -0.72 6.52 20.76
CA ALA A 3 0.71 6.75 20.57
C ALA A 3 1.58 5.51 20.88
N ALA A 4 1.13 4.62 21.76
CA ALA A 4 1.83 3.39 22.10
C ALA A 4 1.71 2.37 20.95
N ASP A 5 0.51 2.24 20.39
CA ASP A 5 0.25 1.43 19.19
C ASP A 5 1.09 1.91 17.98
N THR A 6 1.18 3.22 17.77
CA THR A 6 2.04 3.81 16.71
C THR A 6 3.51 3.41 16.91
N THR A 7 4.02 3.50 18.14
CA THR A 7 5.42 3.14 18.43
C THR A 7 5.69 1.68 18.11
N VAL A 8 4.81 0.78 18.54
CA VAL A 8 4.92 -0.66 18.27
C VAL A 8 4.89 -0.95 16.76
N LEU A 9 4.00 -0.28 16.01
CA LEU A 9 3.95 -0.40 14.56
C LEU A 9 5.26 0.03 13.92
N LEU A 10 5.81 1.18 14.31
CA LEU A 10 7.05 1.70 13.75
C LEU A 10 8.25 0.81 14.08
N ASP A 11 8.32 0.24 15.27
CA ASP A 11 9.39 -0.69 15.64
C ASP A 11 9.32 -1.99 14.83
N ARG A 12 8.11 -2.50 14.57
CA ARG A 12 7.92 -3.62 13.63
C ARG A 12 8.41 -3.26 12.23
N VAL A 13 8.06 -2.08 11.72
CA VAL A 13 8.50 -1.63 10.39
C VAL A 13 10.01 -1.47 10.33
N ARG A 14 10.64 -0.85 11.34
CA ARG A 14 12.10 -0.75 11.46
C ARG A 14 12.78 -2.11 11.39
N GLY A 15 12.21 -3.11 12.08
CA GLY A 15 12.68 -4.50 12.04
C GLY A 15 12.64 -5.15 10.64
N THR A 16 11.91 -4.56 9.68
CA THR A 16 11.85 -5.05 8.30
C THR A 16 12.83 -4.35 7.35
N VAL A 17 13.44 -3.23 7.73
CA VAL A 17 14.21 -2.33 6.83
C VAL A 17 15.55 -2.92 6.38
N ASP A 18 16.18 -3.78 7.19
CA ASP A 18 17.50 -4.33 6.87
C ASP A 18 17.47 -5.34 5.72
N GLU A 19 16.41 -6.14 5.61
CA GLU A 19 16.26 -7.09 4.52
C GLU A 19 16.24 -6.41 3.13
N PRO A 20 15.37 -5.42 2.85
CA PRO A 20 15.33 -4.76 1.55
C PRO A 20 16.64 -4.01 1.29
N ARG A 21 17.20 -3.32 2.29
CA ARG A 21 18.50 -2.61 2.19
C ARG A 21 19.62 -3.49 1.67
N ARG A 22 19.72 -4.74 2.14
CA ARG A 22 20.78 -5.67 1.71
C ARG A 22 20.66 -6.15 0.26
N GLY A 23 19.47 -6.13 -0.31
CA GLY A 23 19.23 -6.68 -1.65
C GLY A 23 18.84 -5.65 -2.72
N VAL A 24 18.65 -4.39 -2.34
CA VAL A 24 18.24 -3.32 -3.28
C VAL A 24 19.23 -3.17 -4.43
N ALA A 25 20.54 -3.20 -4.17
CA ALA A 25 21.56 -3.08 -5.20
C ALA A 25 21.53 -4.23 -6.23
N GLU A 26 21.19 -5.45 -5.79
CA GLU A 26 21.05 -6.59 -6.71
C GLU A 26 19.79 -6.47 -7.56
N VAL A 27 18.68 -6.01 -6.97
CA VAL A 27 17.43 -5.74 -7.69
C VAL A 27 17.65 -4.63 -8.72
N ASP A 28 18.25 -3.51 -8.33
CA ASP A 28 18.51 -2.35 -9.22
C ASP A 28 19.45 -2.71 -10.38
N SER A 29 20.43 -3.57 -10.12
CA SER A 29 21.33 -4.08 -11.16
C SER A 29 20.72 -5.17 -12.05
N GLY A 30 19.50 -5.63 -11.75
CA GLY A 30 18.83 -6.74 -12.44
C GLY A 30 19.37 -8.13 -12.10
N ARG A 31 20.26 -8.25 -11.12
CA ARG A 31 20.82 -9.54 -10.65
C ARG A 31 19.87 -10.31 -9.73
N ALA A 32 18.86 -9.64 -9.16
CA ALA A 32 17.83 -10.25 -8.33
C ALA A 32 16.42 -9.91 -8.81
N ALA A 33 15.45 -10.73 -8.41
CA ALA A 33 14.07 -10.58 -8.88
C ALA A 33 13.39 -9.30 -8.33
N PRO A 34 12.67 -8.53 -9.16
CA PRO A 34 12.14 -7.21 -8.79
C PRO A 34 10.99 -7.25 -7.77
N HIS A 35 10.36 -8.41 -7.58
CA HIS A 35 9.21 -8.57 -6.69
C HIS A 35 9.58 -8.82 -5.22
N ARG A 36 10.87 -8.70 -4.85
CA ARG A 36 11.35 -8.89 -3.47
C ARG A 36 10.68 -7.92 -2.49
N GLY A 37 10.60 -6.64 -2.84
CA GLY A 37 9.88 -5.62 -2.08
C GLY A 37 8.42 -5.97 -1.85
N ASN A 38 7.73 -6.37 -2.91
CA ASN A 38 6.31 -6.75 -2.86
C ASN A 38 6.07 -7.94 -1.90
N ARG A 39 6.99 -8.92 -1.87
CA ARG A 39 6.90 -10.04 -0.91
C ARG A 39 7.11 -9.58 0.53
N LEU A 40 8.03 -8.64 0.75
CA LEU A 40 8.30 -8.10 2.07
C LEU A 40 7.09 -7.39 2.65
N VAL A 41 6.49 -6.46 1.89
CA VAL A 41 5.32 -5.70 2.37
C VAL A 41 4.11 -6.59 2.63
N ARG A 42 3.93 -7.65 1.83
CA ARG A 42 2.91 -8.70 2.05
C ARG A 42 3.16 -9.45 3.35
N ARG A 43 4.36 -10.01 3.52
CA ARG A 43 4.73 -10.80 4.70
C ARG A 43 4.70 -9.97 6.00
N ALA A 44 5.04 -8.68 5.90
CA ALA A 44 4.99 -7.75 7.02
C ALA A 44 3.58 -7.22 7.33
N GLY A 45 2.56 -7.62 6.57
CA GLY A 45 1.17 -7.20 6.80
C GLY A 45 0.91 -5.71 6.51
N LEU A 46 1.77 -5.06 5.73
CA LEU A 46 1.71 -3.60 5.54
C LEU A 46 0.59 -3.17 4.58
N LEU A 47 0.07 -4.07 3.75
CA LEU A 47 -0.96 -3.74 2.76
C LEU A 47 -2.27 -3.28 3.41
N GLY A 48 -2.67 -3.91 4.53
CA GLY A 48 -3.95 -3.64 5.21
C GLY A 48 -3.93 -2.46 6.19
N LEU A 49 -2.84 -1.67 6.28
CA LEU A 49 -2.72 -0.65 7.33
C LEU A 49 -3.81 0.43 7.28
N LEU A 50 -4.23 0.86 6.09
CA LEU A 50 -5.27 1.89 5.93
C LEU A 50 -6.68 1.33 6.09
N MET A 51 -6.84 0.02 5.96
CA MET A 51 -8.16 -0.59 5.88
C MET A 51 -8.89 -0.55 7.23
N PRO A 52 -10.23 -0.48 7.23
CA PRO A 52 -11.01 -0.51 8.46
C PRO A 52 -10.78 -1.79 9.27
N ARG A 53 -10.83 -1.67 10.59
CA ARG A 53 -10.60 -2.80 11.50
C ARG A 53 -11.61 -3.94 11.33
N GLU A 54 -12.85 -3.61 10.98
CA GLU A 54 -13.91 -4.59 10.70
C GLU A 54 -13.60 -5.53 9.52
N PHE A 55 -12.67 -5.15 8.63
CA PHE A 55 -12.15 -5.98 7.55
C PHE A 55 -10.79 -6.61 7.84
N GLY A 56 -10.29 -6.49 9.08
CA GLY A 56 -8.97 -7.01 9.48
C GLY A 56 -7.80 -6.06 9.20
N GLY A 57 -8.08 -4.80 8.87
CA GLY A 57 -7.06 -3.75 8.74
C GLY A 57 -6.64 -3.13 10.07
N ALA A 58 -5.68 -2.19 10.02
CA ALA A 58 -5.19 -1.48 11.21
C ALA A 58 -5.79 -0.08 11.39
N GLU A 59 -6.42 0.47 10.35
CA GLU A 59 -7.08 1.78 10.32
C GLU A 59 -6.14 2.89 10.87
N VAL A 60 -4.90 2.88 10.39
CA VAL A 60 -3.87 3.81 10.84
C VAL A 60 -4.14 5.23 10.35
N SER A 61 -3.71 6.23 11.12
CA SER A 61 -3.89 7.63 10.71
C SER A 61 -3.02 7.99 9.50
N PHE A 62 -3.32 9.13 8.88
CA PHE A 62 -2.47 9.71 7.83
C PHE A 62 -1.01 9.89 8.29
N LEU A 63 -0.82 10.36 9.52
CA LEU A 63 0.50 10.58 10.09
C LEU A 63 1.25 9.25 10.26
N ASP A 64 0.57 8.23 10.78
CA ASP A 64 1.19 6.92 11.00
C ASP A 64 1.57 6.26 9.68
N ARG A 65 0.69 6.24 8.66
CA ARG A 65 1.04 5.70 7.33
C ARG A 65 2.23 6.45 6.72
N THR A 66 2.33 7.76 6.93
CA THR A 66 3.46 8.56 6.43
C THR A 66 4.77 8.13 7.09
N LYS A 67 4.80 7.96 8.42
CA LYS A 67 5.98 7.49 9.16
C LYS A 67 6.39 6.06 8.77
N VAL A 68 5.42 5.19 8.49
CA VAL A 68 5.69 3.84 7.98
C VAL A 68 6.40 3.90 6.63
N LEU A 69 5.88 4.70 5.69
CA LEU A 69 6.48 4.86 4.36
C LEU A 69 7.89 5.47 4.44
N GLU A 70 8.07 6.51 5.25
CA GLU A 70 9.38 7.13 5.50
C GLU A 70 10.39 6.10 6.03
N THR A 71 10.00 5.34 7.06
CA THR A 71 10.86 4.33 7.67
C THR A 71 11.25 3.25 6.64
N LEU A 72 10.28 2.74 5.89
CA LEU A 72 10.51 1.73 4.86
C LEU A 72 11.43 2.23 3.74
N ALA A 73 11.28 3.50 3.35
CA ALA A 73 12.10 4.13 2.30
C ALA A 73 13.58 4.23 2.67
N THR A 74 13.94 4.24 3.96
CA THR A 74 15.34 4.19 4.40
C THR A 74 16.04 2.87 4.07
N GLY A 75 15.28 1.82 3.74
CA GLY A 75 15.81 0.52 3.29
C GLY A 75 15.76 0.38 1.77
N ASP A 76 14.59 0.66 1.19
CA ASP A 76 14.37 0.62 -0.25
C ASP A 76 13.22 1.56 -0.63
N GLY A 77 13.58 2.66 -1.31
CA GLY A 77 12.63 3.66 -1.77
C GLY A 77 11.64 3.13 -2.81
N ALA A 78 12.03 2.17 -3.66
CA ALA A 78 11.13 1.60 -4.66
C ALA A 78 10.06 0.72 -4.00
N THR A 79 10.44 -0.05 -2.97
CA THR A 79 9.49 -0.81 -2.15
C THR A 79 8.50 0.11 -1.43
N ALA A 80 8.99 1.19 -0.81
CA ALA A 80 8.14 2.17 -0.15
C ALA A 80 7.18 2.87 -1.12
N LEU A 81 7.67 3.24 -2.31
CA LEU A 81 6.84 3.83 -3.36
C LEU A 81 5.76 2.86 -3.83
N GLY A 82 6.08 1.58 -4.04
CA GLY A 82 5.08 0.56 -4.39
C GLY A 82 3.98 0.44 -3.33
N LEU A 83 4.33 0.48 -2.04
CA LEU A 83 3.34 0.50 -0.96
C LEU A 83 2.49 1.78 -0.99
N ALA A 84 3.10 2.94 -1.27
CA ALA A 84 2.40 4.20 -1.39
C ALA A 84 1.39 4.21 -2.57
N THR A 85 1.73 3.63 -3.73
CA THR A 85 0.78 3.52 -4.85
C THR A 85 -0.39 2.60 -4.52
N HIS A 86 -0.15 1.54 -3.74
CA HIS A 86 -1.22 0.71 -3.22
C HIS A 86 -2.17 1.47 -2.30
N TYR A 87 -1.64 2.23 -1.34
CA TYR A 87 -2.45 3.08 -0.47
C TYR A 87 -3.27 4.11 -1.23
N THR A 88 -2.69 4.74 -2.25
CA THR A 88 -3.42 5.65 -3.14
C THR A 88 -4.56 4.92 -3.88
N ALA A 89 -4.32 3.71 -4.36
CA ALA A 89 -5.32 2.93 -5.10
C ALA A 89 -6.52 2.52 -4.24
N ILE A 90 -6.32 2.24 -2.94
CA ILE A 90 -7.38 1.81 -2.02
C ILE A 90 -7.91 2.93 -1.11
N GLY A 91 -7.26 4.09 -1.10
CA GLY A 91 -7.47 5.14 -0.10
C GLY A 91 -8.92 5.63 -0.03
N SER A 92 -9.53 5.91 -1.19
CA SER A 92 -10.93 6.34 -1.25
C SER A 92 -11.92 5.29 -0.70
N LEU A 93 -11.62 4.01 -0.87
CA LEU A 93 -12.42 2.91 -0.31
C LEU A 93 -12.24 2.77 1.20
N CYS A 94 -11.08 3.17 1.74
CA CYS A 94 -10.81 3.17 3.17
C CYS A 94 -11.42 4.39 3.86
N GLU A 95 -11.42 5.55 3.19
CA GLU A 95 -11.90 6.84 3.70
C GLU A 95 -13.41 7.06 3.47
N THR A 96 -14.09 6.14 2.78
CA THR A 96 -15.54 6.17 2.60
C THR A 96 -16.25 5.89 3.93
N GLY A 97 -16.49 6.98 4.66
CA GLY A 97 -17.44 7.06 5.75
C GLY A 97 -18.71 7.81 5.35
N VAL A 98 -19.86 7.33 5.83
CA VAL A 98 -21.16 8.04 5.98
C VAL A 98 -22.09 8.20 4.77
N SER A 99 -21.64 8.06 3.52
CA SER A 99 -22.59 8.07 2.37
C SER A 99 -23.13 6.67 2.09
N GLU A 100 -24.44 6.52 1.87
CA GLU A 100 -25.02 5.26 1.37
C GLU A 100 -24.40 4.93 0.01
N LEU A 101 -23.46 3.98 0.01
CA LEU A 101 -22.89 3.45 -1.21
C LEU A 101 -23.95 2.56 -1.89
N PRO A 102 -24.07 2.61 -3.23
CA PRO A 102 -24.88 1.65 -3.97
C PRO A 102 -24.46 0.22 -3.61
N ALA A 103 -25.41 -0.72 -3.59
CA ALA A 103 -25.14 -2.11 -3.20
C ALA A 103 -23.98 -2.75 -3.98
N ALA A 104 -23.79 -2.38 -5.26
CA ALA A 104 -22.66 -2.83 -6.07
C ALA A 104 -21.31 -2.33 -5.54
N ALA A 105 -21.22 -1.07 -5.10
CA ALA A 105 -20.01 -0.50 -4.54
C ALA A 105 -19.67 -1.14 -3.18
N VAL A 106 -20.67 -1.43 -2.35
CA VAL A 106 -20.47 -2.17 -1.08
C VAL A 106 -19.91 -3.56 -1.34
N ARG A 107 -20.47 -4.31 -2.31
CA ARG A 107 -19.95 -5.63 -2.69
C ARG A 107 -18.51 -5.55 -3.20
N PHE A 108 -18.21 -4.59 -4.07
CA PHE A 108 -16.87 -4.39 -4.60
C PHE A 108 -15.85 -4.07 -3.51
N ARG A 109 -16.16 -3.10 -2.63
CA ARG A 109 -15.32 -2.73 -1.48
C ARG A 109 -15.05 -3.93 -0.58
N THR A 110 -16.09 -4.67 -0.22
CA THR A 110 -15.99 -5.88 0.61
C THR A 110 -15.09 -6.93 -0.03
N TRP A 111 -15.30 -7.24 -1.31
CA TRP A 111 -14.47 -8.19 -2.04
C TRP A 111 -13.00 -7.75 -2.11
N LEU A 112 -12.75 -6.50 -2.51
CA LEU A 112 -11.39 -5.97 -2.64
C LEU A 112 -10.64 -5.99 -1.31
N PHE A 113 -11.31 -5.64 -0.22
CA PHE A 113 -10.74 -5.71 1.11
C PHE A 113 -10.37 -7.14 1.52
N ARG A 114 -11.22 -8.13 1.23
CA ARG A 114 -10.88 -9.54 1.46
C ARG A 114 -9.68 -9.98 0.63
N GLU A 115 -9.61 -9.61 -0.65
CA GLU A 115 -8.44 -9.90 -1.49
C GLU A 115 -7.14 -9.34 -0.90
N VAL A 116 -7.17 -8.12 -0.33
CA VAL A 116 -5.98 -7.54 0.31
C VAL A 116 -5.62 -8.28 1.59
N VAL A 117 -6.57 -8.48 2.50
CA VAL A 117 -6.29 -9.01 3.85
C VAL A 117 -6.07 -10.53 3.85
N GLU A 118 -6.88 -11.28 3.11
CA GLU A 118 -6.84 -12.75 3.11
C GLU A 118 -5.82 -13.31 2.10
N HIS A 119 -5.56 -12.58 1.01
CA HIS A 119 -4.71 -13.08 -0.08
C HIS A 119 -3.47 -12.20 -0.33
N GLY A 120 -3.30 -11.12 0.43
CA GLY A 120 -2.19 -10.20 0.25
C GLY A 120 -2.17 -9.56 -1.13
N ARG A 121 -3.32 -9.39 -1.80
CA ARG A 121 -3.36 -8.74 -3.12
C ARG A 121 -2.91 -7.29 -3.00
N MET A 122 -2.05 -6.89 -3.92
CA MET A 122 -1.56 -5.53 -4.01
C MET A 122 -2.17 -4.90 -5.26
N LEU A 123 -2.63 -3.66 -5.11
CA LEU A 123 -3.30 -2.90 -6.16
C LEU A 123 -2.48 -1.68 -6.53
N THR A 124 -2.66 -1.21 -7.76
CA THR A 124 -2.15 0.08 -8.21
C THR A 124 -3.14 0.68 -9.19
N SER A 125 -3.06 1.98 -9.38
CA SER A 125 -3.71 2.64 -10.51
C SER A 125 -2.78 2.66 -11.71
N ALA A 126 -3.33 2.45 -12.91
CA ALA A 126 -2.60 2.50 -14.18
C ALA A 126 -3.33 3.46 -15.13
N THR A 127 -3.14 4.77 -14.89
CA THR A 127 -3.83 5.84 -15.63
C THR A 127 -2.95 6.56 -16.64
N THR A 128 -1.62 6.50 -16.50
CA THR A 128 -0.69 7.13 -17.44
C THR A 128 -0.76 6.43 -18.80
N GLN A 129 -0.92 7.21 -19.86
CA GLN A 129 -0.84 6.74 -21.24
C GLN A 129 0.12 7.63 -22.04
N THR A 130 0.64 7.08 -23.13
CA THR A 130 1.43 7.86 -24.09
C THR A 130 0.63 9.07 -24.56
N GLY A 131 1.18 10.28 -24.38
CA GLY A 131 0.56 11.54 -24.84
C GLY A 131 -0.39 12.23 -23.86
N THR A 132 -0.89 11.58 -22.81
CA THR A 132 -1.84 12.20 -21.85
C THR A 132 -1.21 12.58 -20.50
N GLY A 133 -0.07 11.96 -20.15
CA GLY A 133 0.84 12.39 -19.08
C GLY A 133 0.16 12.90 -17.81
N THR A 134 0.56 14.09 -17.36
CA THR A 134 0.03 14.78 -16.17
C THR A 134 -1.34 15.44 -16.39
N GLY A 135 -1.81 15.52 -17.64
CA GLY A 135 -3.07 16.16 -17.97
C GLY A 135 -4.29 15.36 -17.49
N LEU A 136 -4.19 14.03 -17.46
CA LEU A 136 -5.28 13.08 -17.13
C LEU A 136 -6.62 13.41 -17.82
N ARG A 137 -6.53 14.09 -18.97
CA ARG A 137 -7.63 14.40 -19.88
C ARG A 137 -7.51 13.47 -21.07
N ASP A 138 -8.63 13.24 -21.75
CA ASP A 138 -8.69 12.42 -22.96
C ASP A 138 -8.09 11.02 -22.72
N ILE A 139 -8.59 10.28 -21.72
CA ILE A 139 -8.15 8.90 -21.47
C ILE A 139 -8.75 8.00 -22.55
N HIS A 140 -7.90 7.24 -23.25
CA HIS A 140 -8.28 6.43 -24.42
C HIS A 140 -8.32 4.92 -24.13
N ALA A 141 -8.04 4.50 -22.89
CA ALA A 141 -8.12 3.08 -22.53
C ALA A 141 -9.59 2.62 -22.54
N THR A 142 -9.91 1.68 -23.43
CA THR A 142 -11.21 1.01 -23.54
C THR A 142 -11.01 -0.50 -23.55
#